data_AF-A0A955KP42-F1
#
_entry.id   AF-A0A955KP42-F1
#
_cell.length_a   1.000
_cell.length_b   1.000
_cell.length_c   1.000
_cell.angle_alpha   90.00
_cell.angle_beta   90.00
_cell.angle_gamma   90.00
#
_symmetry.space_group_name_H-M   'P 1'
#
loop_
_entity.id
_entity.type
_entity.pdbx_description
1 polymer ?
#
loop_
_entity_poly.entity_id
_entity_poly.type
_entity_poly.pdbx_seq_one_letter_code
_entity_poly.pdbx_strand_id
1 'polypeptide(L)'
;MYLAFDPGKTTGWAMFEPDNGMLVDSGQASLEQLMSLCREWETLDLQGVIYEQFRVFRHKAMQQTGSKMEVAQAIGIIKSLAHHKNLQPVVQESNIKSIAEKWTGIKVPADHSISHRYDAILHGSYHLISKGIAKSRLQIEEEAKRNAV
;
A
#
# COMPACT_ATOMS: atom_id res chain seq x y z
N MET A 1 0.68 -11.49 -8.01
CA MET A 1 0.02 -10.35 -7.32
C MET A 1 1.03 -9.47 -6.61
N TYR A 2 0.76 -8.16 -6.55
CA TYR A 2 1.42 -7.23 -5.63
C TYR A 2 0.48 -6.86 -4.49
N LEU A 3 0.98 -6.82 -3.26
CA LEU A 3 0.24 -6.33 -2.10
C LEU A 3 0.88 -5.05 -1.57
N ALA A 4 0.06 -4.00 -1.39
CA ALA A 4 0.47 -2.75 -0.79
C ALA A 4 -0.29 -2.50 0.52
N PHE A 5 0.40 -1.94 1.51
CA PHE A 5 -0.13 -1.71 2.85
C PHE A 5 0.13 -0.29 3.33
N ASP A 6 -0.85 0.26 4.04
CA ASP A 6 -0.74 1.50 4.83
C ASP A 6 -0.97 1.15 6.31
N PRO A 7 0.11 0.86 7.06
CA PRO A 7 0.00 0.41 8.45
C PRO A 7 -0.47 1.54 9.36
N GLY A 8 -1.60 1.31 10.03
CA GLY A 8 -2.21 2.24 10.98
C GLY A 8 -2.79 1.51 12.18
N LYS A 9 -3.61 2.21 12.98
CA LYS A 9 -4.44 1.54 14.00
C LYS A 9 -5.42 0.56 13.34
N THR A 10 -5.92 0.94 12.17
CA THR A 10 -6.48 0.04 11.16
C THR A 10 -5.51 0.06 9.98
N THR A 11 -5.19 -1.09 9.40
CA THR A 11 -4.24 -1.19 8.28
C THR A 11 -4.99 -1.22 6.97
N GLY A 12 -4.70 -0.26 6.08
CA GLY A 12 -5.17 -0.30 4.70
C GLY A 12 -4.38 -1.31 3.89
N TRP A 13 -5.06 -1.95 2.92
CA TRP A 13 -4.43 -2.86 1.99
C TRP A 13 -5.01 -2.72 0.58
N ALA A 14 -4.18 -3.01 -0.42
CA ALA A 14 -4.55 -3.02 -1.82
C ALA A 14 -3.79 -4.13 -2.56
N MET A 15 -4.50 -4.82 -3.46
CA MET A 15 -3.97 -5.91 -4.28
C MET A 15 -3.97 -5.51 -5.74
N PHE A 16 -2.88 -5.81 -6.44
CA PHE A 16 -2.71 -5.45 -7.84
C PHE A 16 -2.29 -6.63 -8.70
N GLU A 17 -2.78 -6.65 -9.93
CA GLU A 17 -2.36 -7.59 -10.96
C GLU A 17 -0.88 -7.36 -11.31
N PRO A 18 -0.10 -8.43 -11.52
CA PRO A 18 1.32 -8.30 -11.79
C PRO A 18 1.64 -7.72 -13.17
N ASP A 19 0.79 -7.97 -14.16
CA ASP A 19 1.13 -7.71 -15.57
C ASP A 19 0.83 -6.27 -16.00
N ASN A 20 -0.19 -5.65 -15.41
CA ASN A 20 -0.66 -4.32 -15.79
C ASN A 20 -0.87 -3.37 -14.60
N GLY A 21 -0.64 -3.86 -13.38
CA GLY A 21 -0.82 -3.11 -12.15
C GLY A 21 -2.25 -2.61 -11.91
N MET A 22 -3.26 -3.25 -12.49
CA MET A 22 -4.66 -2.96 -12.21
C MET A 22 -5.00 -3.34 -10.77
N LEU A 23 -5.80 -2.50 -10.10
CA LEU A 23 -6.31 -2.79 -8.76
C LEU A 23 -7.31 -3.96 -8.84
N VAL A 24 -7.02 -5.04 -8.13
CA VAL A 24 -7.88 -6.24 -8.02
C VAL A 24 -8.87 -6.06 -6.88
N ASP A 25 -8.36 -5.73 -5.70
CA ASP A 25 -9.17 -5.56 -4.49
C ASP A 25 -8.47 -4.62 -3.50
N SER A 26 -9.22 -4.06 -2.56
CA SER A 26 -8.69 -3.18 -1.53
C SER A 26 -9.63 -3.07 -0.33
N GLY A 27 -9.06 -2.84 0.84
CA GLY A 27 -9.83 -2.70 2.06
C GLY A 27 -9.03 -2.14 3.21
N GLN A 28 -9.57 -2.31 4.41
CA GLN A 28 -8.88 -2.04 5.66
C GLN A 28 -9.19 -3.16 6.65
N ALA A 29 -8.24 -3.43 7.53
CA ALA A 29 -8.32 -4.52 8.49
C ALA A 29 -7.83 -4.05 9.85
N SER A 30 -8.50 -4.51 10.91
CA SER A 30 -7.91 -4.54 12.24
C SER A 30 -6.67 -5.44 12.25
N LEU A 31 -5.86 -5.40 13.32
CA LEU A 31 -4.69 -6.26 13.43
C LEU A 31 -5.03 -7.76 13.32
N GLU A 32 -6.15 -8.18 13.94
CA GLU A 32 -6.62 -9.56 13.88
C GLU A 32 -7.06 -9.95 12.47
N GLN A 33 -7.84 -9.09 11.81
CA GLN A 33 -8.23 -9.30 10.42
C GLN A 33 -7.03 -9.34 9.48
N LEU A 34 -6.01 -8.50 9.72
CA LEU A 34 -4.78 -8.48 8.95
C LEU A 34 -4.02 -9.82 9.06
N MET A 35 -3.94 -10.41 10.26
CA MET A 35 -3.36 -11.74 10.43
C MET A 35 -4.10 -12.80 9.62
N SER A 36 -5.44 -12.80 9.67
CA SER A 36 -6.26 -13.73 8.88
C SER A 36 -6.05 -13.57 7.38
N LEU A 37 -6.08 -12.32 6.89
CA LEU A 37 -5.84 -12.01 5.47
C LEU A 37 -4.44 -12.44 5.03
N CYS A 38 -3.40 -12.12 5.82
CA CYS A 38 -2.03 -12.53 5.49
C CYS A 38 -1.89 -14.04 5.41
N ARG A 39 -2.57 -14.80 6.28
CA ARG A 39 -2.60 -16.26 6.23
C ARG A 39 -3.28 -16.77 4.96
N GLU A 40 -4.40 -16.18 4.56
CA GLU A 40 -5.07 -16.53 3.30
C GLU A 40 -4.17 -16.25 2.09
N TRP A 41 -3.46 -15.12 2.10
CA TRP A 41 -2.53 -14.72 1.05
C TRP A 41 -1.22 -15.54 1.00
N GLU A 42 -0.95 -16.39 2.01
CA GLU A 42 0.14 -17.39 1.93
C GLU A 42 -0.05 -18.39 0.79
N THR A 43 -1.25 -18.52 0.24
CA THR A 43 -1.52 -19.37 -0.93
C THR A 43 -1.37 -18.65 -2.28
N LEU A 44 -1.33 -17.31 -2.29
CA LEU A 44 -1.23 -16.52 -3.52
C LEU A 44 0.19 -16.49 -4.08
N ASP A 45 0.33 -16.42 -5.41
CA ASP A 45 1.61 -16.10 -6.03
C ASP A 45 1.88 -14.59 -5.89
N LEU A 46 2.79 -14.22 -4.98
CA LEU A 46 3.14 -12.83 -4.69
C LEU A 46 4.47 -12.47 -5.35
N GLN A 47 4.47 -11.39 -6.14
CA GLN A 47 5.67 -10.83 -6.75
C GLN A 47 6.27 -9.68 -5.93
N GLY A 48 5.47 -9.07 -5.04
CA GLY A 48 5.96 -8.00 -4.18
C GLY A 48 5.02 -7.66 -3.04
N VAL A 49 5.63 -7.21 -1.94
CA VAL A 49 4.97 -6.66 -0.76
C VAL A 49 5.51 -5.25 -0.56
N ILE A 50 4.63 -4.26 -0.50
CA ILE A 50 4.96 -2.83 -0.41
C ILE A 50 4.29 -2.27 0.84
N TYR A 51 4.97 -1.44 1.63
CA TYR A 51 4.32 -0.80 2.78
C TYR A 51 4.91 0.57 3.14
N GLU A 52 4.08 1.41 3.76
CA GLU A 52 4.51 2.71 4.30
C GLU A 52 5.46 2.54 5.50
N GLN A 53 6.55 3.29 5.51
CA GLN A 53 7.48 3.34 6.61
C GLN A 53 6.85 4.05 7.82
N PHE A 54 6.79 3.36 8.95
CA PHE A 54 6.48 3.98 10.23
C PHE A 54 7.75 4.48 10.93
N ARG A 55 7.82 5.78 11.21
CA ARG A 55 8.86 6.38 12.07
C ARG A 55 8.21 7.13 13.23
N VAL A 56 8.67 6.83 14.45
CA VAL A 56 8.32 7.60 15.64
C VAL A 56 9.25 8.80 15.74
N PHE A 57 8.72 9.99 15.48
CA PHE A 57 9.47 11.23 15.66
C PHE A 57 9.55 11.61 17.13
N ARG A 58 10.68 12.21 17.55
CA ARG A 58 10.94 12.61 18.96
C ARG A 58 9.79 13.39 19.59
N HIS A 59 9.19 14.33 18.84
CA HIS A 59 8.09 15.16 19.32
C HIS A 59 6.75 14.40 19.48
N LYS A 60 6.62 13.19 18.89
CA LYS A 60 5.46 12.30 19.03
C LYS A 60 5.75 11.08 19.93
N ALA A 61 6.98 10.91 20.40
CA ALA A 61 7.38 9.73 21.17
C ALA A 61 6.62 9.59 22.50
N MET A 62 6.35 10.69 23.19
CA MET A 62 5.56 10.67 24.43
C MET A 62 4.13 10.18 24.19
N GLN A 63 3.54 10.44 23.03
CA GLN A 63 2.20 9.97 22.67
C GLN A 63 2.15 8.45 22.44
N GLN A 64 3.31 7.81 22.22
CA GLN A 64 3.41 6.36 22.09
C GLN A 64 3.68 5.66 23.41
N THR A 65 3.99 6.41 24.48
CA THR A 65 4.27 5.82 25.79
C THR A 65 2.99 5.21 26.36
N GLY A 66 2.98 3.89 26.56
CA GLY A 66 1.81 3.13 27.00
C GLY A 66 0.86 2.70 25.87
N SER A 67 1.15 3.01 24.61
CA SER A 67 0.39 2.47 23.48
C SER A 67 0.73 0.99 23.25
N LYS A 68 -0.16 0.25 22.60
CA LYS A 68 0.12 -1.14 22.18
C LYS A 68 1.07 -1.19 20.98
N MET A 69 1.47 -0.05 20.41
CA MET A 69 2.31 0.03 19.22
C MET A 69 1.72 -0.78 18.05
N GLU A 70 0.39 -0.68 17.81
CA GLU A 70 -0.32 -1.51 16.82
C GLU A 70 0.30 -1.41 15.42
N VAL A 71 0.78 -0.23 15.03
CA VAL A 71 1.44 0.00 13.73
C VAL A 71 2.71 -0.86 13.60
N ALA A 72 3.52 -0.96 14.65
CA ALA A 72 4.71 -1.79 14.63
C ALA A 72 4.36 -3.28 14.54
N GLN A 73 3.27 -3.71 15.21
CA GLN A 73 2.77 -5.08 15.12
C GLN A 73 2.27 -5.40 13.71
N ALA A 74 1.51 -4.49 13.08
CA ALA A 74 1.05 -4.63 11.70
C ALA A 74 2.23 -4.78 10.72
N ILE A 75 3.27 -3.96 10.86
CA ILE A 75 4.49 -4.08 10.06
C ILE A 75 5.18 -5.43 10.31
N GLY A 76 5.16 -5.95 11.54
CA GLY A 76 5.66 -7.28 11.86
C GLY A 76 4.94 -8.38 11.07
N ILE A 77 3.60 -8.33 11.03
CA ILE A 77 2.78 -9.28 10.26
C ILE A 77 3.09 -9.19 8.77
N ILE A 78 3.13 -7.98 8.20
CA ILE A 78 3.44 -7.74 6.78
C ILE A 78 4.83 -8.27 6.42
N LYS A 79 5.83 -8.02 7.27
CA LYS A 79 7.19 -8.54 7.09
C LYS A 79 7.23 -10.06 7.17
N SER A 80 6.45 -10.67 8.06
CA SER A 80 6.35 -12.13 8.16
C SER A 80 5.82 -12.73 6.86
N LEU A 81 4.75 -12.16 6.29
CA LEU A 81 4.22 -12.58 4.99
C LEU A 81 5.29 -12.47 3.89
N ALA A 82 5.98 -11.32 3.78
CA ALA A 82 7.04 -11.13 2.80
C ALA A 82 8.17 -12.17 2.98
N HIS A 83 8.57 -12.44 4.23
CA HIS A 83 9.60 -13.42 4.55
C HIS A 83 9.19 -14.85 4.15
N HIS A 84 7.96 -15.27 4.48
CA HIS A 84 7.44 -16.59 4.08
C HIS A 84 7.37 -16.78 2.55
N LYS A 85 7.24 -15.67 1.81
CA LYS A 85 7.25 -15.63 0.34
C LYS A 85 8.63 -15.49 -0.27
N ASN A 86 9.70 -15.44 0.54
CA ASN A 86 11.07 -15.13 0.09
C ASN A 86 11.17 -13.79 -0.67
N LEU A 87 10.34 -12.82 -0.30
CA LEU A 87 10.33 -11.48 -0.90
C LEU A 87 11.08 -10.48 -0.02
N GLN A 88 11.81 -9.57 -0.67
CA GLN A 88 12.31 -8.36 -0.02
C GLN A 88 11.22 -7.29 -0.09
N PRO A 89 10.63 -6.87 1.03
CA PRO A 89 9.53 -5.92 0.98
C PRO A 89 10.03 -4.52 0.59
N VAL A 90 9.22 -3.82 -0.20
CA VAL A 90 9.47 -2.45 -0.63
C VAL A 90 8.94 -1.50 0.43
N VAL A 91 9.84 -0.76 1.06
CA VAL A 91 9.51 0.22 2.10
C VAL A 91 9.47 1.62 1.50
N GLN A 92 8.40 2.37 1.71
CA GLN A 92 8.23 3.70 1.14
C GLN A 92 8.04 4.77 2.21
N GLU A 93 8.57 5.97 1.98
CA GLU A 93 8.30 7.11 2.85
C GLU A 93 6.90 7.68 2.61
N SER A 94 6.31 8.34 3.61
CA SER A 94 4.96 8.89 3.55
C SER A 94 4.77 10.01 2.52
N ASN A 95 5.86 10.71 2.15
CA ASN A 95 5.85 11.82 1.19
C ASN A 95 5.47 11.40 -0.24
N ILE A 96 5.62 10.11 -0.59
CA ILE A 96 5.29 9.60 -1.92
C ILE A 96 3.80 9.72 -2.24
N LYS A 97 2.92 9.76 -1.23
CA LYS A 97 1.46 9.82 -1.40
C LYS A 97 1.07 11.01 -2.28
N SER A 98 1.66 12.18 -2.04
CA SER A 98 1.42 13.39 -2.83
C SER A 98 1.83 13.29 -4.30
N ILE A 99 2.83 12.45 -4.62
CA ILE A 99 3.27 12.18 -5.98
C ILE A 99 2.30 11.18 -6.63
N ALA A 100 1.96 10.12 -5.90
CA ALA A 100 1.03 9.09 -6.33
C ALA A 100 -0.37 9.66 -6.65
N GLU A 101 -0.89 10.58 -5.84
CA GLU A 101 -2.16 11.27 -6.09
C GLU A 101 -2.14 12.01 -7.44
N LYS A 102 -1.02 12.65 -7.77
CA LYS A 102 -0.87 13.33 -9.08
C LYS A 102 -0.80 12.34 -10.24
N TRP A 103 -0.10 11.23 -10.06
CA TRP A 103 0.08 10.21 -11.09
C TRP A 103 -1.20 9.41 -11.37
N THR A 104 -1.98 9.12 -10.33
CA THR A 104 -3.21 8.33 -10.42
C THR A 104 -4.46 9.19 -10.62
N GLY A 105 -4.45 10.44 -10.14
CA GLY A 105 -5.65 11.28 -10.02
C GLY A 105 -6.56 10.91 -8.84
N ILE A 106 -6.20 9.91 -8.04
CA ILE A 106 -6.95 9.51 -6.85
C ILE A 106 -6.69 10.52 -5.74
N LYS A 107 -7.76 10.97 -5.08
CA LYS A 107 -7.68 11.84 -3.90
C LYS A 107 -8.03 11.05 -2.64
N VAL A 108 -7.24 11.19 -1.58
CA VAL A 108 -7.55 10.56 -0.30
C VAL A 108 -8.72 11.31 0.36
N PRO A 109 -9.78 10.60 0.79
CA PRO A 109 -10.88 11.22 1.54
C PRO A 109 -10.40 11.74 2.90
N ALA A 110 -10.99 12.84 3.37
CA ALA A 110 -10.69 13.39 4.70
C ALA A 110 -11.14 12.49 5.86
N ASP A 111 -12.04 11.53 5.58
CA ASP A 111 -12.51 10.57 6.56
C ASP A 111 -11.41 9.53 6.89
N HIS A 112 -10.82 9.69 8.07
CA HIS A 112 -9.79 8.80 8.61
C HIS A 112 -10.25 7.34 8.78
N SER A 113 -11.56 7.07 8.81
CA SER A 113 -12.07 5.71 8.91
C SER A 113 -11.89 4.92 7.60
N ILE A 114 -11.64 5.59 6.47
CA ILE A 114 -11.45 4.98 5.15
C ILE A 114 -10.14 5.39 4.45
N SER A 115 -9.41 6.38 4.99
CA SER A 115 -8.23 6.95 4.34
C SER A 115 -7.11 5.94 4.13
N HIS A 116 -6.89 4.98 5.06
CA HIS A 116 -5.79 4.02 4.95
C HIS A 116 -5.93 3.11 3.72
N ARG A 117 -7.17 2.79 3.31
CA ARG A 117 -7.43 2.07 2.05
C ARG A 117 -6.82 2.81 0.86
N TYR A 118 -7.09 4.11 0.76
CA TYR A 118 -6.63 4.92 -0.35
C TYR A 118 -5.12 5.12 -0.30
N ASP A 119 -4.55 5.31 0.89
CA ASP A 119 -3.11 5.40 1.07
C ASP A 119 -2.41 4.11 0.61
N ALA A 120 -2.95 2.93 0.93
CA ALA A 120 -2.42 1.66 0.44
C ALA A 120 -2.49 1.55 -1.09
N ILE A 121 -3.60 2.02 -1.70
CA ILE A 121 -3.71 2.10 -3.17
C ILE A 121 -2.61 3.00 -3.74
N LEU A 122 -2.40 4.18 -3.15
CA LEU A 122 -1.40 5.14 -3.62
C LEU A 122 0.04 4.60 -3.50
N HIS A 123 0.39 3.92 -2.41
CA HIS A 123 1.68 3.26 -2.24
C HIS A 123 1.93 2.19 -3.31
N GLY A 124 0.93 1.33 -3.55
CA GLY A 124 0.98 0.31 -4.60
C GLY A 124 1.11 0.91 -5.99
N SER A 125 0.24 1.87 -6.34
CA SER A 125 0.28 2.55 -7.64
C SER A 125 1.60 3.29 -7.87
N TYR A 126 2.13 3.99 -6.87
CA TYR A 126 3.43 4.65 -6.99
C TYR A 126 4.53 3.65 -7.34
N HIS A 127 4.58 2.51 -6.63
CA HIS A 127 5.57 1.47 -6.91
C HIS A 127 5.44 0.95 -8.36
N LEU A 128 4.24 0.54 -8.75
CA LEU A 128 4.00 -0.11 -10.04
C LEU A 128 4.23 0.85 -11.22
N ILE A 129 3.81 2.11 -11.09
CA ILE A 129 4.10 3.15 -12.09
C ILE A 129 5.61 3.42 -12.16
N SER A 130 6.29 3.52 -11.01
CA SER A 130 7.75 3.76 -10.98
C SER A 130 8.57 2.64 -11.63
N LYS A 131 8.01 1.44 -11.69
CA LYS A 131 8.60 0.25 -12.33
C LYS A 131 8.17 0.05 -13.78
N GLY A 132 7.28 0.89 -14.30
CA GLY A 132 6.73 0.75 -15.65
C GLY A 132 5.75 -0.41 -15.82
N ILE A 133 5.27 -0.99 -14.72
CA ILE A 133 4.27 -2.07 -14.72
C ILE A 133 2.87 -1.50 -14.97
N ALA A 134 2.57 -0.38 -14.30
CA ALA A 134 1.32 0.36 -14.48
C ALA A 134 1.58 1.67 -15.23
N LYS A 135 0.54 2.18 -15.91
CA LYS A 135 0.57 3.50 -16.56
C LYS A 135 -0.01 4.56 -15.63
N SER A 136 0.61 5.74 -15.63
CA SER A 136 0.03 6.93 -14.99
C SER A 136 -1.16 7.46 -15.79
N ARG A 137 -1.99 8.29 -15.16
CA ARG A 137 -3.13 8.96 -15.79
C ARG A 137 -2.74 9.73 -17.05
N LEU A 138 -1.63 10.48 -17.00
CA LEU A 138 -1.13 11.22 -18.16
C LEU A 138 -0.76 10.30 -19.33
N GLN A 139 -0.09 9.18 -19.05
CA GLN A 139 0.27 8.21 -20.09
C GLN A 139 -0.96 7.57 -20.73
N ILE A 140 -1.98 7.24 -19.92
CA ILE A 140 -3.26 6.71 -20.41
C ILE A 140 -3.95 7.75 -21.30
N GLU A 141 -4.00 9.02 -20.87
CA GLU A 141 -4.60 10.11 -21.64
C GLU A 141 -3.86 10.37 -22.97
N GLU A 142 -2.54 10.30 -23.00
CA GLU A 142 -1.72 10.47 -24.21
C GLU A 142 -1.93 9.34 -25.22
N GLU A 143 -1.99 8.09 -24.75
CA GLU A 143 -2.22 6.92 -25.60
C GLU A 143 -3.63 6.92 -26.19
N ALA A 144 -4.64 7.28 -25.40
CA ALA A 144 -6.00 7.45 -25.88
C ALA A 144 -6.09 8.51 -26.99
N LYS A 145 -5.36 9.62 -26.86
CA LYS A 145 -5.30 10.67 -27.90
C LYS A 145 -4.62 10.18 -29.18
N ARG A 146 -3.54 9.39 -29.06
CA ARG A 146 -2.82 8.84 -30.22
C ARG A 146 -3.68 7.84 -31.00
N ASN A 147 -4.47 7.02 -30.31
CA ASN A 147 -5.33 6.01 -30.93
C ASN A 147 -6.62 6.58 -31.53
N ALA A 148 -6.94 7.85 -31.28
CA ALA A 148 -8.12 8.53 -31.81
C ALA A 148 -7.84 9.30 -33.13
N VAL A 149 -6.60 9.28 -33.62
CA VAL A 149 -6.13 9.89 -34.88
C VAL A 149 -5.87 8.79 -35.90
#